data_AF-A0A518DXE8-F1
#
_entry.id   AF-A0A518DXE8-F1
#
_cell.length_a   1.000
_cell.length_b   1.000
_cell.length_c   1.000
_cell.angle_alpha   90.00
_cell.angle_beta   90.00
_cell.angle_gamma   90.00
#
_symmetry.space_group_name_H-M   'P 1'
#
loop_
_entity.id
_entity.type
_entity.pdbx_description
1 polymer ?
#
loop_
_entity_poly.entity_id
_entity_poly.type
_entity_poly.pdbx_seq_one_letter_code
_entity_poly.pdbx_strand_id
1 'polypeptide(L)'
;MQTHKLVLIPIVAALMLTAIGCDEEENKRLAEMAERHLERQAEQSRQVTELQREVAEGSRRLVEADAQARQEMVTLQREVQAERSEVGRQRDLLEGERRDLAAKRRLDPIVAAAITNIGLLLACLLPLVLCWYLLTRRVEPADDQAVAEVLLEDLVADRPLLLPRTDGVRAIGLRAERDVSRSPDDSDHADRST
;
A
#
# COMPACT_ATOMS: atom_id res chain seq x y z
N MET A 1 65.35 -84.16 32.41
CA MET A 1 64.90 -83.69 33.76
C MET A 1 65.81 -82.63 34.40
N GLN A 2 67.04 -82.41 33.92
CA GLN A 2 67.98 -81.46 34.56
C GLN A 2 67.76 -79.99 34.16
N THR A 3 67.18 -79.73 32.98
CA THR A 3 66.85 -78.38 32.48
C THR A 3 65.69 -77.72 33.22
N HIS A 4 64.67 -78.49 33.67
CA HIS A 4 63.57 -77.95 34.47
C HIS A 4 64.04 -77.46 35.85
N LYS A 5 65.00 -78.14 36.50
CA LYS A 5 65.54 -77.71 37.80
C LYS A 5 66.30 -76.39 37.70
N LEU A 6 66.99 -76.14 36.58
CA LEU A 6 67.80 -74.93 36.36
C LEU A 6 66.92 -73.69 36.06
N VAL A 7 65.71 -73.89 35.52
CA VAL A 7 64.71 -72.82 35.29
C VAL A 7 63.77 -72.63 36.49
N LEU A 8 63.48 -73.69 37.26
CA LEU A 8 62.68 -73.60 38.48
C LEU A 8 63.38 -72.81 39.58
N ILE A 9 64.69 -72.91 39.71
CA ILE A 9 65.45 -72.17 40.75
C ILE A 9 65.29 -70.64 40.63
N PRO A 10 65.51 -69.99 39.46
CA PRO A 10 65.31 -68.55 39.34
C PRO A 10 63.84 -68.14 39.47
N ILE A 11 62.89 -68.99 39.03
CA ILE A 11 61.45 -68.70 39.17
C ILE A 11 61.03 -68.78 40.64
N VAL A 12 61.44 -69.81 41.37
CA VAL A 12 61.15 -69.97 42.82
C VAL A 12 61.87 -68.89 43.62
N ALA A 13 63.10 -68.54 43.25
CA ALA A 13 63.83 -67.43 43.86
C ALA A 13 63.13 -66.07 43.60
N ALA A 14 62.64 -65.83 42.38
CA ALA A 14 61.85 -64.63 42.06
C ALA A 14 60.53 -64.59 42.83
N LEU A 15 59.83 -65.71 42.95
CA LEU A 15 58.56 -65.83 43.70
C LEU A 15 58.77 -65.62 45.21
N MET A 16 59.88 -66.14 45.75
CA MET A 16 60.32 -65.88 47.13
C MET A 16 60.73 -64.42 47.34
N LEU A 17 61.46 -63.81 46.40
CA LEU A 17 61.81 -62.39 46.48
C LEU A 17 60.56 -61.49 46.44
N THR A 18 59.52 -61.85 45.67
CA THR A 18 58.25 -61.12 45.67
C THR A 18 57.41 -61.37 46.92
N ALA A 19 57.53 -62.55 47.54
CA ALA A 19 56.82 -62.88 48.78
C ALA A 19 57.45 -62.23 50.03
N ILE A 20 58.78 -62.04 50.04
CA ILE A 20 59.50 -61.34 51.12
C ILE A 20 59.23 -59.82 51.08
N GLY A 21 58.87 -59.26 49.92
CA GLY A 21 58.39 -57.89 49.77
C GLY A 21 56.90 -57.69 50.09
N CYS A 22 56.13 -58.77 50.27
CA CYS A 22 54.80 -58.70 50.88
C CYS A 22 54.96 -58.63 52.41
N ASP A 23 55.54 -57.53 52.87
CA ASP A 23 55.62 -57.28 54.29
C ASP A 23 54.20 -57.02 54.83
N GLU A 24 53.81 -57.76 55.86
CA GLU A 24 52.48 -57.69 56.47
C GLU A 24 52.21 -56.28 57.05
N GLU A 25 53.27 -55.51 57.30
CA GLU A 25 53.26 -54.10 57.68
C GLU A 25 52.98 -53.13 56.50
N GLU A 26 53.43 -53.42 55.28
CA GLU A 26 53.18 -52.58 54.09
C GLU A 26 51.73 -52.73 53.60
N ASN A 27 51.21 -53.97 53.62
CA ASN A 27 49.80 -54.23 53.34
C ASN A 27 48.87 -53.58 54.38
N LYS A 28 49.26 -53.55 55.65
CA LYS A 28 48.53 -52.81 56.70
C LYS A 28 48.50 -51.31 56.44
N ARG A 29 49.62 -50.72 56.03
CA ARG A 29 49.68 -49.29 55.67
C ARG A 29 48.85 -48.96 54.44
N LEU A 30 48.84 -49.83 53.43
CA LEU A 30 48.01 -49.66 52.24
C LEU A 30 46.52 -49.77 52.58
N ALA A 31 46.13 -50.74 53.41
CA ALA A 31 44.76 -50.89 53.88
C ALA A 31 44.30 -49.67 54.70
N GLU A 32 45.13 -49.20 55.62
CA GLU A 32 44.86 -47.99 56.42
C GLU A 32 44.79 -46.73 55.55
N MET A 33 45.66 -46.61 54.54
CA MET A 33 45.62 -45.50 53.60
C MET A 33 44.34 -45.55 52.74
N ALA A 34 43.93 -46.74 52.29
CA ALA A 34 42.67 -46.94 51.56
C ALA A 34 41.43 -46.60 52.41
N GLU A 35 41.41 -47.00 53.69
CA GLU A 35 40.36 -46.61 54.64
C GLU A 35 40.26 -45.09 54.79
N ARG A 36 41.40 -44.41 54.98
CA ARG A 36 41.42 -42.93 55.07
C ARG A 36 40.97 -42.25 53.77
N HIS A 37 41.19 -42.86 52.61
CA HIS A 37 40.68 -42.34 51.33
C HIS A 37 39.18 -42.55 51.19
N LEU A 38 38.65 -43.70 51.64
CA LEU A 38 37.22 -43.99 51.63
C LEU A 38 36.43 -43.07 52.57
N GLU A 39 36.95 -42.77 53.77
CA GLU A 39 36.32 -41.81 54.68
C GLU A 39 36.24 -40.41 54.07
N ARG A 40 37.36 -39.90 53.51
CA ARG A 40 37.36 -38.59 52.82
C ARG A 40 36.48 -38.57 51.58
N GLN A 41 36.40 -39.68 50.84
CA GLN A 41 35.54 -39.81 49.67
C GLN A 41 34.05 -39.85 50.07
N ALA A 42 33.71 -40.46 51.20
CA ALA A 42 32.34 -40.45 51.73
C ALA A 42 31.92 -39.02 52.11
N GLU A 43 32.80 -38.24 52.73
CA GLU A 43 32.55 -36.83 53.03
C GLU A 43 32.41 -35.97 51.75
N GLN A 44 33.29 -36.15 50.77
CA GLN A 44 33.17 -35.48 49.46
C GLN A 44 31.89 -35.88 48.72
N SER A 45 31.52 -37.15 48.77
CA SER A 45 30.30 -37.65 48.11
C SER A 45 29.04 -37.01 48.68
N ARG A 46 29.01 -36.70 49.99
CA ARG A 46 27.91 -35.94 50.61
C ARG A 46 27.80 -34.53 50.05
N GLN A 47 28.92 -33.80 49.99
CA GLN A 47 28.94 -32.44 49.45
C GLN A 47 28.57 -32.41 47.95
N VAL A 48 29.05 -33.38 47.17
CA VAL A 48 28.69 -33.52 45.76
C VAL A 48 27.19 -33.80 45.59
N THR A 49 26.60 -34.61 46.46
CA THR A 49 25.16 -34.91 46.43
C THR A 49 24.33 -33.67 46.75
N GLU A 50 24.75 -32.85 47.71
CA GLU A 50 24.09 -31.59 48.05
C GLU A 50 24.14 -30.59 46.89
N LEU A 51 25.32 -30.42 46.27
CA LEU A 51 25.49 -29.55 45.10
C LEU A 51 24.67 -30.05 43.90
N GLN A 52 24.67 -31.35 43.64
CA GLN A 52 23.85 -31.93 42.56
C GLN A 52 22.36 -31.69 42.81
N ARG A 53 21.92 -31.77 44.07
CA ARG A 53 20.54 -31.48 44.43
C ARG A 53 20.20 -30.01 44.18
N GLU A 54 21.05 -29.09 44.61
CA GLU A 54 20.85 -27.65 44.37
C GLU A 54 20.84 -27.32 42.87
N VAL A 55 21.76 -27.91 42.09
CA VAL A 55 21.80 -27.75 40.64
C VAL A 55 20.56 -28.35 39.97
N ALA A 56 20.08 -29.50 40.43
CA ALA A 56 18.86 -30.12 39.90
C ALA A 56 17.62 -29.28 40.21
N GLU A 57 17.52 -28.75 41.43
CA GLU A 57 16.44 -27.84 41.83
C GLU A 57 16.49 -26.52 41.04
N GLY A 58 17.67 -25.93 40.87
CA GLY A 58 17.89 -24.74 40.05
C GLY A 58 17.57 -24.99 38.58
N SER A 59 18.05 -26.09 38.01
CA SER A 59 17.78 -26.50 36.62
C SER A 59 16.30 -26.73 36.38
N ARG A 60 15.59 -27.35 37.34
CA ARG A 60 14.15 -27.56 37.25
C ARG A 60 13.39 -26.23 37.19
N ARG A 61 13.73 -25.27 38.06
CA ARG A 61 13.11 -23.93 38.05
C ARG A 61 13.37 -23.18 36.74
N LEU A 62 14.59 -23.28 36.21
CA LEU A 62 14.95 -22.70 34.91
C LEU A 62 14.14 -23.31 33.77
N VAL A 63 13.97 -24.63 33.75
CA VAL A 63 13.18 -25.32 32.73
C VAL A 63 11.69 -24.97 32.84
N GLU A 64 11.15 -24.89 34.05
CA GLU A 64 9.76 -24.48 34.27
C GLU A 64 9.54 -23.02 33.79
N ALA A 65 10.47 -22.11 34.08
CA ALA A 65 10.42 -20.73 33.60
C ALA A 65 10.60 -20.62 32.07
N ASP A 66 11.53 -21.37 31.47
CA ASP A 66 11.71 -21.40 30.01
C ASP A 66 10.48 -21.97 29.31
N ALA A 67 9.86 -23.02 29.87
CA ALA A 67 8.62 -23.59 29.34
C ALA A 67 7.47 -22.59 29.37
N GLN A 68 7.32 -21.82 30.45
CA GLN A 68 6.34 -20.74 30.55
C GLN A 68 6.62 -19.62 29.55
N ALA A 69 7.88 -19.15 29.47
CA ALA A 69 8.27 -18.11 28.53
C ALA A 69 8.02 -18.52 27.06
N ARG A 70 8.26 -19.79 26.71
CA ARG A 70 7.94 -20.33 25.39
C ARG A 70 6.43 -20.38 25.12
N GLN A 71 5.63 -20.73 26.12
CA GLN A 71 4.17 -20.70 25.98
C GLN A 71 3.67 -19.28 25.73
N GLU A 72 4.13 -18.31 26.52
CA GLU A 72 3.79 -16.89 26.35
C GLU A 72 4.25 -16.34 25.00
N MET A 73 5.46 -16.70 24.54
CA MET A 73 5.93 -16.30 23.22
C MET A 73 5.03 -16.84 22.11
N VAL A 74 4.59 -18.10 22.21
CA VAL A 74 3.68 -18.70 21.23
C VAL A 74 2.31 -18.04 21.26
N THR A 75 1.79 -17.65 22.43
CA THR A 75 0.50 -16.95 22.51
C THR A 75 0.60 -15.56 21.88
N LEU A 76 1.65 -14.80 22.21
CA LEU A 76 1.90 -13.48 21.62
C LEU A 76 2.08 -13.56 20.10
N GLN A 77 2.81 -14.55 19.59
CA GLN A 77 2.97 -14.74 18.14
C GLN A 77 1.63 -15.02 17.45
N ARG A 78 0.76 -15.83 18.07
CA ARG A 78 -0.58 -16.10 17.53
C ARG A 78 -1.45 -14.85 17.52
N GLU A 79 -1.43 -14.06 18.59
CA GLU A 79 -2.16 -12.79 18.69
C GLU A 79 -1.70 -11.79 17.64
N VAL A 80 -0.38 -11.59 17.51
CA VAL A 80 0.20 -10.71 16.48
C VAL A 80 -0.17 -11.18 15.07
N GLN A 81 -0.18 -12.50 14.82
CA GLN A 81 -0.55 -13.03 13.52
C GLN A 81 -2.05 -12.86 13.23
N ALA A 82 -2.91 -13.01 14.24
CA ALA A 82 -4.33 -12.73 14.14
C ALA A 82 -4.58 -11.24 13.82
N GLU A 83 -3.96 -10.33 14.58
CA GLU A 83 -4.06 -8.88 14.37
C GLU A 83 -3.58 -8.48 12.98
N ARG A 84 -2.43 -8.99 12.52
CA ARG A 84 -1.93 -8.75 11.16
C ARG A 84 -2.90 -9.22 10.09
N SER A 85 -3.56 -10.36 10.28
CA SER A 85 -4.55 -10.88 9.33
C SER A 85 -5.79 -9.99 9.26
N GLU A 86 -6.23 -9.46 10.41
CA GLU A 86 -7.36 -8.55 10.49
C GLU A 86 -7.05 -7.20 9.84
N VAL A 87 -5.88 -6.62 10.15
CA VAL A 87 -5.39 -5.39 9.54
C VAL A 87 -5.26 -5.55 8.03
N GLY A 88 -4.77 -6.70 7.55
CA GLY A 88 -4.72 -7.02 6.12
C GLY A 88 -6.10 -6.98 5.49
N ARG A 89 -7.09 -7.64 6.10
CA ARG A 89 -8.48 -7.64 5.61
C ARG A 89 -9.09 -6.24 5.59
N GLN A 90 -8.88 -5.46 6.66
CA GLN A 90 -9.37 -4.07 6.74
C GLN A 90 -8.72 -3.20 5.66
N ARG A 91 -7.41 -3.37 5.43
CA ARG A 91 -6.69 -2.66 4.38
C ARG A 91 -7.22 -3.01 2.99
N ASP A 92 -7.48 -4.28 2.71
CA ASP A 92 -8.00 -4.71 1.41
C ASP A 92 -9.40 -4.13 1.14
N LEU A 93 -10.25 -4.06 2.17
CA LEU A 93 -11.56 -3.40 2.10
C LEU A 93 -11.40 -1.90 1.78
N LEU A 94 -10.52 -1.20 2.50
CA LEU A 94 -10.26 0.23 2.25
C LEU A 94 -9.64 0.49 0.87
N GLU A 95 -8.76 -0.38 0.40
CA GLU A 95 -8.20 -0.29 -0.95
C GLU A 95 -9.27 -0.54 -2.02
N GLY A 96 -10.19 -1.48 -1.78
CA GLY A 96 -11.37 -1.71 -2.62
C GLY A 96 -12.26 -0.47 -2.71
N GLU A 97 -12.63 0.11 -1.56
CA GLU A 97 -13.44 1.32 -1.50
C GLU A 97 -12.76 2.50 -2.20
N ARG A 98 -11.44 2.67 -2.03
CA ARG A 98 -10.68 3.72 -2.73
C ARG A 98 -10.71 3.54 -4.25
N ARG A 99 -10.59 2.30 -4.74
CA ARG A 99 -10.68 2.01 -6.18
C ARG A 99 -12.08 2.33 -6.71
N ASP A 100 -13.12 1.93 -5.99
CA ASP A 100 -14.50 2.22 -6.37
C ASP A 100 -14.80 3.73 -6.39
N LEU A 101 -14.28 4.46 -5.41
CA LEU A 101 -14.46 5.91 -5.34
C LEU A 101 -13.71 6.64 -6.47
N ALA A 102 -12.51 6.17 -6.81
CA ALA A 102 -11.77 6.66 -7.97
C ALA A 102 -12.50 6.37 -9.29
N ALA A 103 -13.12 5.19 -9.42
CA ALA A 103 -13.92 4.84 -10.58
C ALA A 103 -15.17 5.73 -10.71
N LYS A 104 -15.90 5.97 -9.61
CA LYS A 104 -17.07 6.86 -9.57
C LYS A 104 -16.72 8.28 -10.00
N ARG A 105 -15.65 8.86 -9.43
CA ARG A 105 -15.16 10.21 -9.81
C ARG A 105 -14.78 10.34 -11.29
N ARG A 106 -14.46 9.24 -11.97
CA ARG A 106 -14.13 9.24 -13.41
C ARG A 106 -15.40 9.32 -14.28
N LEU A 107 -16.53 8.85 -13.77
CA LEU A 107 -17.82 8.84 -14.47
C LEU A 107 -18.61 10.14 -14.26
N ASP A 108 -18.53 10.74 -13.06
CA ASP A 108 -19.18 12.02 -12.74
C ASP A 108 -18.96 13.14 -13.79
N PRO A 109 -17.73 13.43 -14.25
CA PRO A 109 -17.50 14.46 -15.26
C PRO A 109 -18.06 14.07 -16.64
N ILE A 110 -18.12 12.78 -16.97
CA ILE A 110 -18.66 12.29 -18.25
C ILE A 110 -20.18 12.49 -18.28
N VAL A 111 -20.87 12.17 -17.19
CA VAL A 111 -22.33 12.34 -17.08
C VAL A 111 -22.70 13.83 -17.09
N ALA A 112 -21.98 14.67 -16.35
CA ALA A 112 -22.21 16.11 -16.34
C ALA A 112 -22.01 16.75 -17.73
N ALA A 113 -20.95 16.36 -18.44
CA ALA A 113 -20.70 16.83 -19.81
C ALA A 113 -21.78 16.35 -20.80
N ALA A 114 -22.22 15.09 -20.69
CA ALA A 114 -23.26 14.54 -21.54
C ALA A 114 -24.59 15.30 -21.39
N ILE A 115 -25.02 15.60 -20.17
CA ILE A 115 -26.25 16.36 -19.91
C ILE A 115 -26.15 17.77 -20.50
N THR A 116 -25.01 18.44 -20.30
CA THR A 116 -24.77 19.79 -20.84
C THR A 116 -24.83 19.80 -22.36
N ASN A 117 -24.17 18.84 -23.01
CA ASN A 117 -24.18 18.72 -24.47
C ASN A 117 -25.58 18.41 -25.02
N ILE A 118 -26.35 17.54 -24.37
CA ILE A 118 -27.73 17.26 -24.77
C ILE A 118 -28.60 18.51 -24.62
N GLY A 119 -28.46 19.26 -23.52
CA GLY A 119 -29.18 20.51 -23.32
C GLY A 119 -28.87 21.56 -24.40
N LEU A 120 -27.59 21.67 -24.80
CA LEU A 120 -27.16 22.59 -25.85
C LEU A 120 -27.66 22.17 -27.24
N LEU A 121 -27.63 20.87 -27.53
CA LEU A 121 -28.21 20.31 -28.76
C LEU A 121 -29.71 20.58 -28.84
N LEU A 122 -30.45 20.36 -27.74
CA LEU A 122 -31.87 20.67 -27.66
C LEU A 122 -32.14 22.16 -27.82
N ALA A 123 -31.36 23.02 -27.16
CA ALA A 123 -31.49 24.47 -27.28
C ALA A 123 -31.26 24.97 -28.71
N CYS A 124 -30.39 24.31 -29.48
CA CYS A 124 -30.15 24.63 -30.90
C CYS A 124 -31.18 23.99 -31.84
N LEU A 125 -31.65 22.78 -31.54
CA LEU A 125 -32.70 22.10 -32.32
C LEU A 125 -34.05 22.81 -32.18
N LEU A 126 -34.36 23.36 -31.01
CA LEU A 126 -35.64 24.01 -30.74
C LEU A 126 -35.97 25.16 -31.72
N PRO A 127 -35.08 26.16 -31.96
CA PRO A 127 -35.32 27.19 -32.96
C PRO A 127 -35.31 26.62 -34.39
N LEU A 128 -34.50 25.61 -34.70
CA LEU A 128 -34.51 24.97 -36.01
C LEU A 128 -35.84 24.28 -36.32
N VAL A 129 -36.38 23.53 -35.35
CA VAL A 129 -37.68 22.87 -35.44
C VAL A 129 -38.79 23.91 -35.53
N LEU A 130 -38.69 25.02 -34.80
CA LEU A 130 -39.65 26.12 -34.89
C LEU A 130 -39.63 26.76 -36.29
N CYS A 131 -38.46 27.07 -36.84
CA CYS A 131 -38.30 27.59 -38.20
C CYS A 131 -38.82 26.60 -39.24
N TRP A 132 -38.49 25.32 -39.10
CA TRP A 132 -38.99 24.25 -39.96
C TRP A 132 -40.51 24.15 -39.89
N TYR A 133 -41.08 24.19 -38.69
CA TYR A 133 -42.53 24.13 -38.48
C TYR A 133 -43.24 25.33 -39.12
N LEU A 134 -42.70 26.55 -38.93
CA LEU A 134 -43.24 27.75 -39.57
C LEU A 134 -43.14 27.70 -41.10
N LEU A 135 -42.05 27.15 -41.65
CA LEU A 135 -41.86 27.02 -43.09
C LEU A 135 -42.76 25.93 -43.71
N THR A 136 -43.00 24.85 -42.96
CA THR A 136 -43.84 23.72 -43.39
C THR A 136 -45.33 24.02 -43.20
N ARG A 137 -45.67 24.93 -42.26
CA ARG A 137 -46.98 25.57 -42.21
C ARG A 137 -47.09 26.46 -43.44
N ARG A 138 -47.46 25.86 -44.57
CA ARG A 138 -47.90 26.60 -45.74
C ARG A 138 -48.92 27.59 -45.24
N VAL A 139 -48.60 28.88 -45.42
CA VAL A 139 -49.60 29.94 -45.36
C VAL A 139 -50.71 29.44 -46.27
N GLU A 140 -51.89 29.19 -45.70
CA GLU A 140 -53.11 28.96 -46.46
C GLU A 140 -53.09 30.05 -47.54
N PRO A 141 -53.06 29.73 -48.84
CA PRO A 141 -52.99 30.77 -49.85
C PRO A 141 -54.23 31.63 -49.65
N ALA A 142 -54.04 32.79 -49.03
CA ALA A 142 -55.01 33.87 -49.12
C ALA A 142 -55.07 34.12 -50.61
N ASP A 143 -56.20 33.75 -51.19
CA ASP A 143 -56.54 33.71 -52.61
C ASP A 143 -55.57 34.59 -53.41
N ASP A 144 -54.66 33.96 -54.18
CA ASP A 144 -53.62 34.67 -54.93
C ASP A 144 -54.24 35.78 -55.81
N GLN A 145 -55.51 35.60 -56.18
CA GLN A 145 -56.38 36.58 -56.83
C GLN A 145 -56.63 37.84 -55.97
N ALA A 146 -56.99 37.70 -54.71
CA ALA A 146 -57.24 38.81 -53.79
C ALA A 146 -55.93 39.55 -53.41
N VAL A 147 -54.82 38.81 -53.31
CA VAL A 147 -53.50 39.42 -53.08
C VAL A 147 -53.05 40.19 -54.32
N ALA A 148 -53.25 39.63 -55.52
CA ALA A 148 -52.96 40.30 -56.78
C ALA A 148 -53.85 41.54 -56.99
N GLU A 149 -55.14 41.49 -56.65
CA GLU A 149 -56.04 42.64 -56.72
C GLU A 149 -55.60 43.77 -55.77
N VAL A 150 -55.23 43.47 -54.53
CA VAL A 150 -54.74 44.49 -53.58
C VAL A 150 -53.40 45.10 -54.02
N LEU A 151 -52.49 44.29 -54.60
CA LEU A 151 -51.23 44.78 -55.16
C LEU A 151 -51.45 45.60 -56.45
N LEU A 152 -52.42 45.22 -57.29
CA LEU A 152 -52.78 45.96 -58.49
C LEU A 152 -53.45 47.29 -58.13
N GLU A 153 -54.27 47.29 -57.08
CA GLU A 153 -54.96 48.47 -56.58
C GLU A 153 -53.99 49.46 -55.91
N ASP A 154 -52.98 48.99 -55.16
CA ASP A 154 -51.92 49.87 -54.62
C ASP A 154 -50.93 50.36 -55.70
N LEU A 155 -50.72 49.59 -56.78
CA LEU A 155 -49.86 49.99 -57.91
C LEU A 155 -50.55 50.99 -58.85
N VAL A 156 -51.89 50.93 -58.95
CA VAL A 156 -52.72 51.86 -59.74
C VAL A 156 -53.13 53.09 -58.93
N ALA A 157 -53.07 53.04 -57.60
CA ALA A 157 -53.32 54.19 -56.75
C ALA A 157 -52.28 55.30 -56.95
N ASP A 158 -52.73 56.56 -57.04
CA ASP A 158 -51.88 57.75 -57.23
C ASP A 158 -50.86 57.98 -56.10
N ARG A 159 -50.94 57.21 -55.00
CA ARG A 159 -49.94 57.18 -53.90
C ARG A 159 -49.77 55.75 -53.37
N PRO A 160 -48.65 55.06 -53.64
CA PRO A 160 -48.40 53.74 -53.07
C PRO A 160 -48.17 53.89 -51.56
N LEU A 161 -48.96 53.17 -50.76
CA LEU A 161 -48.92 53.24 -49.29
C LEU A 161 -48.04 52.14 -48.69
N LEU A 162 -47.75 51.07 -49.44
CA LEU A 162 -47.00 49.90 -48.97
C LEU A 162 -45.54 49.84 -49.41
N LEU A 163 -45.10 50.74 -50.32
CA LEU A 163 -43.69 50.89 -50.66
C LEU A 163 -43.05 51.94 -49.73
N PRO A 164 -42.04 51.60 -48.90
CA PRO A 164 -41.30 52.61 -48.17
C PRO A 164 -40.65 53.54 -49.21
N ARG A 165 -41.05 54.80 -49.18
CA ARG A 165 -40.45 55.88 -49.97
C ARG A 165 -38.94 55.84 -49.77
N THR A 166 -38.19 55.40 -50.77
CA THR A 166 -36.72 55.39 -50.80
C THR A 166 -36.19 56.81 -50.96
N ASP A 167 -36.62 57.73 -50.11
CA ASP A 167 -36.07 59.07 -49.98
C ASP A 167 -35.05 59.04 -48.82
N GLY A 168 -33.96 58.32 -49.06
CA GLY A 168 -32.93 58.09 -48.04
C GLY A 168 -31.60 57.54 -48.55
N VAL A 169 -31.43 57.35 -49.86
CA VAL A 169 -30.10 57.04 -50.44
C VAL A 169 -29.34 58.35 -50.66
N ARG A 170 -29.00 59.02 -49.55
CA ARG A 170 -28.00 60.09 -49.54
C ARG A 170 -27.43 60.34 -48.14
N ALA A 171 -26.76 59.33 -47.57
CA ALA A 171 -25.62 59.49 -46.66
C ALA A 171 -25.09 58.13 -46.16
N ILE A 172 -24.71 57.22 -47.06
CA ILE A 172 -23.62 56.27 -46.74
C ILE A 172 -22.38 56.90 -47.36
N GLY A 173 -21.92 57.96 -46.70
CA GLY A 173 -20.56 58.46 -46.90
C GLY A 173 -19.62 57.36 -46.43
N LEU A 174 -18.89 56.78 -47.37
CA LEU A 174 -17.69 56.01 -47.11
C LEU A 174 -16.79 56.80 -46.13
N ARG A 175 -16.83 56.46 -44.85
CA ARG A 175 -15.71 56.72 -43.94
C ARG A 175 -14.78 55.51 -44.01
N ALA A 176 -14.14 55.38 -45.17
CA ALA A 176 -12.93 54.61 -45.35
C ALA A 176 -11.74 55.54 -45.13
N GLU A 177 -11.49 55.91 -43.87
CA GLU A 177 -10.16 56.29 -43.38
C GLU A 177 -9.85 55.23 -42.31
N ARG A 178 -9.09 54.18 -42.62
CA ARG A 178 -7.62 54.18 -42.64
C ARG A 178 -7.07 54.91 -41.41
N ASP A 179 -7.04 54.20 -40.28
CA ASP A 179 -6.03 54.43 -39.26
C ASP A 179 -5.34 53.11 -38.92
N VAL A 180 -4.59 52.62 -39.90
CA VAL A 180 -3.43 51.77 -39.69
C VAL A 180 -2.23 52.69 -39.89
N SER A 181 -1.65 53.18 -38.79
CA SER A 181 -0.20 53.27 -38.56
C SER A 181 0.14 54.30 -37.47
N ARG A 182 0.33 53.83 -36.23
CA ARG A 182 1.42 54.37 -35.39
C ARG A 182 1.83 53.40 -34.26
N SER A 183 2.70 52.47 -34.63
CA SER A 183 3.86 52.02 -33.85
C SER A 183 5.04 52.22 -34.82
N PRO A 184 6.24 52.73 -34.43
CA PRO A 184 7.01 52.52 -33.20
C PRO A 184 7.30 53.87 -32.48
N ASP A 185 7.79 53.92 -31.25
CA ASP A 185 9.21 53.82 -30.84
C ASP A 185 9.19 54.29 -29.36
N ASP A 186 9.52 53.44 -28.39
CA ASP A 186 10.84 53.33 -27.76
C ASP A 186 11.14 54.44 -26.73
N SER A 187 11.94 54.07 -25.74
CA SER A 187 12.40 54.79 -24.54
C SER A 187 11.43 54.83 -23.34
N ASP A 188 11.57 53.92 -22.38
CA ASP A 188 12.59 53.93 -21.33
C ASP A 188 12.27 54.98 -20.25
N HIS A 189 11.60 54.54 -19.18
CA HIS A 189 12.19 54.81 -17.88
C HIS A 189 11.89 53.70 -16.89
N ALA A 190 12.96 52.96 -16.62
CA ALA A 190 13.16 52.18 -15.45
C ALA A 190 12.90 52.98 -14.15
N ASP A 191 12.61 52.18 -13.14
CA ASP A 191 13.17 52.30 -11.79
C ASP A 191 12.47 53.20 -10.76
N ARG A 192 12.29 52.58 -9.59
CA ARG A 192 12.11 53.17 -8.25
C ARG A 192 10.91 54.11 -8.06
N SER A 193 10.08 53.90 -7.05
CA SER A 193 10.52 53.85 -5.66
C SER A 193 9.33 53.59 -4.73
N THR A 194 9.60 52.80 -3.69
CA THR A 194 8.99 52.78 -2.34
C THR A 194 7.49 52.49 -2.20
#